data_AF-A0A353T122-F1
#
_entry.id   AF-A0A353T122-F1
#
_cell.length_a   1.000
_cell.length_b   1.000
_cell.length_c   1.000
_cell.angle_alpha   90.00
_cell.angle_beta   90.00
_cell.angle_gamma   90.00
#
_symmetry.space_group_name_H-M   'P 1'
#
loop_
_entity.id
_entity.type
_entity.pdbx_description
1 polymer ?
#
loop_
_entity_poly.entity_id
_entity_poly.type
_entity_poly.pdbx_seq_one_letter_code
_entity_poly.pdbx_strand_id
1 'polypeptide(L)'
;TDSRTILDMGGAEKLLGRGDMLFYPSGMSKPIRVQGAYITEKEVESVVNCIKNQNAGPDYNMEVMEETAAEEDNKHDDYEDELLPDAIEVVIDAGQASISMIQRRLRVGYARAARLIDEMEKRGLISGFDGSKPRNVLISKEEFEEQYKEG
;
A
#
# COMPACT_ATOMS: atom_id res chain seq x y z
N THR A 1 6.94 -25.63 -7.47
CA THR A 1 8.12 -26.21 -6.80
C THR A 1 9.22 -26.39 -7.82
N ASP A 2 9.87 -25.29 -8.22
CA ASP A 2 11.00 -25.36 -9.15
C ASP A 2 12.09 -24.42 -8.64
N SER A 3 13.14 -24.99 -8.05
CA SER A 3 14.30 -24.22 -7.57
C SER A 3 15.21 -23.79 -8.70
N ARG A 4 15.07 -24.34 -9.92
CA ARG A 4 15.97 -24.01 -11.02
C ARG A 4 15.79 -22.58 -11.50
N THR A 5 14.58 -22.03 -11.44
CA THR A 5 14.31 -20.64 -11.84
C THR A 5 15.04 -19.61 -10.96
N ILE A 6 15.30 -19.95 -9.69
CA ILE A 6 15.85 -19.00 -8.70
C ILE A 6 17.29 -19.33 -8.30
N LEU A 7 17.61 -20.62 -8.16
CA LEU A 7 18.91 -21.09 -7.68
C LEU A 7 19.76 -21.71 -8.80
N ASP A 8 19.25 -21.77 -10.03
CA ASP A 8 19.86 -22.49 -11.17
C ASP A 8 20.19 -23.97 -10.86
N MET A 9 19.60 -24.52 -9.79
CA MET A 9 19.87 -25.85 -9.26
C MET A 9 18.57 -26.55 -8.85
N GLY A 10 18.54 -27.89 -8.97
CA GLY A 10 17.45 -28.72 -8.44
C GLY A 10 17.56 -28.88 -6.92
N GLY A 11 16.45 -29.21 -6.26
CA GLY A 11 16.40 -29.48 -4.82
C GLY A 11 15.06 -29.12 -4.17
N ALA A 12 14.30 -28.18 -4.73
CA ALA A 12 12.98 -27.82 -4.18
C ALA A 12 12.00 -28.99 -4.17
N GLU A 13 12.14 -29.96 -5.08
CA GLU A 13 11.31 -31.17 -5.15
C GLU A 13 11.46 -32.08 -3.91
N LYS A 14 12.51 -31.89 -3.12
CA LYS A 14 12.78 -32.65 -1.89
C LYS A 14 12.24 -31.95 -0.64
N LEU A 15 11.72 -30.74 -0.78
CA LEU A 15 11.16 -29.98 0.34
C LEU A 15 9.80 -30.56 0.72
N LEU A 16 9.60 -30.76 2.02
CA LEU A 16 8.35 -31.29 2.58
C LEU A 16 7.31 -30.18 2.82
N GLY A 17 7.69 -28.92 2.56
CA GLY A 17 6.89 -27.74 2.88
C GLY A 17 6.90 -27.41 4.38
N ARG A 18 5.95 -26.59 4.83
CA ARG A 18 5.76 -26.25 6.26
C ARG A 18 7.06 -25.85 6.95
N GLY A 19 7.73 -24.82 6.43
CA GLY A 19 8.96 -24.27 7.01
C GLY A 19 10.25 -24.94 6.54
N ASP A 20 10.17 -26.03 5.77
CA ASP A 20 11.34 -26.65 5.13
C ASP A 20 11.76 -25.87 3.87
N MET A 21 13.02 -25.47 3.81
CA MET A 21 13.55 -24.57 2.78
C MET A 21 15.00 -24.91 2.39
N LEU A 22 15.44 -24.33 1.26
CA LEU A 22 16.83 -24.33 0.85
C LEU A 22 17.46 -22.97 1.15
N PHE A 23 18.59 -22.96 1.84
CA PHE A 23 19.40 -21.77 2.10
C PHE A 23 20.68 -21.86 1.28
N TYR A 24 20.98 -20.80 0.50
CA TYR A 24 22.17 -20.76 -0.35
C TYR A 24 23.06 -19.55 0.00
N PRO A 25 23.98 -19.69 0.97
CA PRO A 25 24.87 -18.60 1.35
C PRO A 25 25.98 -18.39 0.31
N SER A 26 26.48 -17.16 0.25
CA SER A 26 27.62 -16.79 -0.59
C SER A 26 28.85 -17.62 -0.24
N GLY A 27 29.54 -18.14 -1.26
CA GLY A 27 30.77 -18.92 -1.10
C GLY A 27 30.56 -20.43 -0.92
N MET A 28 29.32 -20.90 -0.83
CA MET A 28 29.03 -22.34 -0.84
C MET A 28 28.78 -22.84 -2.27
N SER A 29 29.14 -24.10 -2.55
CA SER A 29 28.94 -24.68 -3.88
C SER A 29 27.54 -25.27 -4.11
N LYS A 30 26.77 -25.48 -3.03
CA LYS A 30 25.42 -26.08 -3.06
C LYS A 30 24.55 -25.49 -1.95
N PRO A 31 23.23 -25.35 -2.16
CA PRO A 31 22.31 -24.97 -1.11
C PRO A 31 22.22 -26.05 -0.02
N ILE A 32 22.02 -25.63 1.22
CA ILE A 32 21.76 -26.50 2.36
C ILE A 32 20.27 -26.50 2.69
N ARG A 33 19.77 -27.63 3.17
CA ARG A 33 18.38 -27.74 3.63
C ARG A 33 18.28 -27.23 5.06
N VAL A 34 17.29 -26.39 5.33
CA VAL A 34 17.04 -25.76 6.63
C VAL A 34 15.56 -25.89 6.97
N GLN A 35 15.25 -26.06 8.26
CA GLN A 35 13.89 -26.09 8.75
C GLN A 35 13.63 -24.89 9.67
N GLY A 36 12.72 -24.01 9.24
CA GLY A 36 12.19 -22.92 10.05
C GLY A 36 10.95 -23.35 10.83
N ALA A 37 10.59 -22.57 11.85
CA ALA A 37 9.30 -22.69 12.50
C ALA A 37 8.20 -22.31 11.52
N TYR A 38 7.32 -23.24 11.20
CA TYR A 38 6.12 -22.96 10.43
C TYR A 38 4.98 -22.66 11.39
N ILE A 39 4.43 -21.46 11.25
CA ILE A 39 3.27 -21.01 12.02
C ILE A 39 2.16 -20.73 11.02
N THR A 40 1.00 -21.33 11.25
CA THR A 40 -0.19 -21.07 10.44
C THR A 40 -0.79 -19.71 10.79
N GLU A 41 -1.55 -19.13 9.85
CA GLU A 41 -2.28 -17.87 10.09
C GLU A 41 -3.16 -17.94 11.34
N LYS A 42 -3.86 -19.06 11.54
CA LYS A 42 -4.69 -19.31 12.73
C LYS A 42 -3.89 -19.28 14.04
N GLU A 43 -2.68 -19.83 14.04
CA GLU A 43 -1.81 -19.81 15.22
C GLU A 43 -1.31 -18.39 15.50
N VAL A 44 -0.98 -17.62 14.46
CA VAL A 44 -0.64 -16.19 14.60
C VAL A 44 -1.80 -15.43 15.23
N GLU A 45 -3.01 -15.56 14.69
CA GLU A 45 -4.21 -14.91 15.23
C GLU A 45 -4.49 -15.30 16.68
N SER A 46 -4.38 -16.60 17.00
CA SER A 46 -4.58 -17.11 18.35
C SER A 46 -3.60 -16.49 19.35
N VAL A 47 -2.31 -16.42 18.99
CA VAL A 47 -1.27 -15.81 19.83
C VAL A 47 -1.52 -14.31 19.98
N VAL A 48 -1.83 -13.60 18.90
CA VAL A 48 -2.14 -12.16 18.94
C VAL A 48 -3.34 -11.88 19.85
N ASN A 49 -4.41 -12.65 19.73
CA ASN A 49 -5.60 -12.50 20.57
C ASN A 49 -5.31 -12.79 22.04
N CYS A 50 -4.52 -13.83 22.31
CA CYS A 50 -4.06 -14.15 23.66
C CYS A 50 -3.30 -12.98 24.28
N ILE A 51 -2.35 -12.37 23.56
CA ILE A 51 -1.56 -11.23 24.02
C ILE A 51 -2.44 -9.99 24.24
N LYS A 52 -3.38 -9.72 23.34
CA LYS A 52 -4.33 -8.59 23.47
C LYS A 52 -5.22 -8.72 24.70
N ASN A 53 -5.66 -9.93 25.03
CA ASN A 53 -6.55 -10.19 26.17
C ASN A 53 -5.82 -10.21 27.51
N GLN A 54 -4.53 -10.51 27.53
CA GLN A 54 -3.72 -10.57 28.75
C GLN A 54 -3.08 -9.24 29.14
N ASN A 55 -2.95 -8.30 28.20
CA ASN A 55 -2.44 -6.95 28.46
C ASN A 55 -3.60 -5.95 28.50
N ALA A 56 -3.45 -4.84 29.23
CA ALA A 56 -4.45 -3.77 29.36
C ALA A 56 -4.63 -2.93 28.06
N GLY A 57 -4.37 -3.53 26.91
CA GLY A 57 -4.08 -2.84 25.66
C GLY A 57 -2.59 -2.48 25.55
N PRO A 58 -2.05 -2.39 24.32
CA PRO A 58 -0.73 -1.80 24.12
C PRO A 58 -0.72 -0.35 24.60
N ASP A 59 0.33 0.01 25.33
CA ASP A 59 0.63 1.41 25.66
C ASP A 59 1.15 2.07 24.37
N TYR A 60 0.20 2.57 23.58
CA TYR A 60 0.52 3.31 22.37
C TYR A 60 1.15 4.63 22.79
N ASN A 61 2.46 4.78 22.56
CA ASN A 61 3.08 6.09 22.69
C ASN A 61 2.53 7.01 21.59
N MET A 62 1.61 7.88 21.99
CA MET A 62 0.97 8.84 21.09
C MET A 62 1.98 9.74 20.39
N GLU A 63 3.12 10.07 21.03
CA GLU A 63 4.19 10.87 20.40
C GLU A 63 4.84 10.15 19.21
N VAL A 64 5.03 8.82 19.28
CA VAL A 64 5.63 8.04 18.18
C VAL A 64 4.62 7.82 17.05
N MET A 65 3.34 7.67 17.39
CA MET A 65 2.28 7.60 16.38
C MET A 65 2.08 8.94 15.68
N GLU A 66 2.14 10.04 16.43
CA GLU A 66 2.14 11.40 15.90
C GLU A 66 3.38 11.66 15.07
N GLU A 67 4.58 11.18 15.42
CA GLU A 67 5.76 11.32 14.56
C GLU A 67 5.60 10.57 13.23
N THR A 68 4.98 9.39 13.20
CA THR A 68 4.72 8.70 11.91
C THR A 68 3.62 9.36 11.09
N ALA A 69 2.58 9.91 11.74
CA ALA A 69 1.53 10.68 11.06
C ALA A 69 2.02 12.07 10.62
N ALA A 70 2.89 12.67 11.42
CA ALA A 70 3.53 13.95 11.17
C ALA A 70 4.73 13.80 10.23
N GLU A 71 5.35 12.64 10.02
CA GLU A 71 6.30 12.42 8.93
C GLU A 71 5.57 12.26 7.58
N GLU A 72 4.31 11.81 7.60
CA GLU A 72 3.42 11.88 6.44
C GLU A 72 2.88 13.31 6.22
N ASP A 73 2.58 14.08 7.28
CA ASP A 73 2.13 15.48 7.18
C ASP A 73 3.27 16.52 7.04
N ASN A 74 4.51 16.25 7.49
CA ASN A 74 5.66 17.17 7.34
C ASN A 74 6.53 16.88 6.11
N LYS A 75 6.05 16.00 5.21
CA LYS A 75 6.36 16.07 3.78
C LYS A 75 5.27 16.79 2.99
N HIS A 76 4.48 17.65 3.65
CA HIS A 76 3.88 18.79 2.97
C HIS A 76 5.00 19.76 2.58
N ASP A 77 5.70 19.39 1.50
CA ASP A 77 6.09 20.39 0.54
C ASP A 77 4.78 21.09 0.17
N ASP A 78 4.68 22.40 0.41
CA ASP A 78 3.59 23.28 -0.01
C ASP A 78 3.47 23.35 -1.56
N TYR A 79 4.09 22.39 -2.25
CA TYR A 79 3.96 22.06 -3.65
C TYR A 79 2.67 21.26 -3.85
N GLU A 80 1.61 22.01 -4.13
CA GLU A 80 0.49 21.49 -4.90
C GLU A 80 1.02 20.80 -6.17
N ASP A 81 0.73 19.52 -6.33
CA ASP A 81 1.21 18.75 -7.48
C ASP A 81 0.65 19.38 -8.76
N GLU A 82 1.54 19.76 -9.70
CA GLU A 82 1.17 20.42 -10.96
C GLU A 82 0.11 19.64 -11.77
N LEU A 83 0.01 18.32 -11.56
CA LEU A 83 -0.96 17.45 -12.24
C LEU A 83 -2.29 17.32 -11.49
N LEU A 84 -2.47 17.98 -10.35
CA LEU A 84 -3.70 17.92 -9.57
C LEU A 84 -4.93 18.39 -10.36
N PRO A 85 -4.91 19.52 -11.09
CA PRO A 85 -6.05 19.94 -11.91
C PRO A 85 -6.41 18.89 -12.98
N ASP A 86 -5.41 18.34 -13.68
CA ASP A 86 -5.60 17.30 -14.69
C ASP A 86 -6.17 16.01 -14.07
N ALA A 87 -5.74 15.67 -12.84
CA ALA A 87 -6.22 14.51 -12.12
C ALA A 87 -7.68 14.64 -11.70
N ILE A 88 -8.09 15.84 -11.28
CA ILE A 88 -9.48 16.15 -10.93
C ILE A 88 -10.37 16.06 -12.17
N GLU A 89 -9.94 16.63 -13.30
CA GLU A 89 -10.68 16.55 -14.57
C GLU A 89 -10.89 15.09 -15.01
N VAL A 90 -9.84 14.27 -14.94
CA VAL A 90 -9.92 12.82 -15.23
C VAL A 90 -10.91 12.10 -14.33
N VAL A 91 -10.97 12.46 -13.06
CA VAL A 91 -11.86 11.85 -12.07
C VAL A 91 -13.31 12.26 -12.33
N ILE A 92 -13.57 13.53 -12.61
CA ILE A 92 -14.90 14.05 -12.97
C ILE A 92 -15.42 13.37 -14.24
N ASP A 93 -14.60 13.32 -15.29
CA ASP A 93 -14.96 12.69 -16.56
C ASP A 93 -15.25 11.18 -16.41
N ALA A 94 -14.55 10.50 -15.51
CA ALA A 94 -14.73 9.08 -15.25
C ALA A 94 -15.89 8.77 -14.29
N GLY A 95 -16.34 9.76 -13.51
CA GLY A 95 -17.36 9.61 -12.45
C GLY A 95 -16.92 8.74 -11.25
N GLN A 96 -15.65 8.34 -11.19
CA GLN A 96 -15.08 7.54 -10.11
C GLN A 96 -13.58 7.77 -10.01
N ALA A 97 -13.01 7.67 -8.81
CA ALA A 97 -11.57 7.85 -8.59
C ALA A 97 -10.88 6.54 -8.19
N SER A 98 -9.77 6.23 -8.87
CA SER A 98 -8.89 5.12 -8.50
C SER A 98 -7.45 5.39 -8.91
N ILE A 99 -6.50 4.87 -8.10
CA ILE A 99 -5.07 5.05 -8.33
C ILE A 99 -4.66 4.54 -9.72
N SER A 100 -5.10 3.33 -10.09
CA SER A 100 -4.76 2.72 -11.39
C SER A 100 -5.28 3.49 -12.61
N MET A 101 -6.36 4.27 -12.43
CA MET A 101 -6.88 5.15 -13.47
C MET A 101 -5.96 6.36 -13.68
N ILE A 102 -5.61 7.05 -12.58
CA ILE A 102 -4.70 8.19 -12.59
C ILE A 102 -3.33 7.81 -13.17
N GLN A 103 -2.77 6.67 -12.77
CA GLN A 103 -1.50 6.16 -13.31
C GLN A 103 -1.52 6.04 -14.83
N ARG A 104 -2.61 5.54 -15.41
CA ARG A 104 -2.72 5.31 -16.87
C ARG A 104 -3.00 6.60 -17.64
N ARG A 105 -3.86 7.47 -17.10
CA ARG A 105 -4.29 8.71 -17.76
C ARG A 105 -3.19 9.77 -17.75
N LEU A 106 -2.52 9.95 -16.61
CA LEU A 106 -1.48 10.97 -16.42
C LEU A 106 -0.06 10.43 -16.56
N ARG A 107 0.10 9.12 -16.82
CA ARG A 107 1.40 8.44 -16.98
C ARG A 107 2.33 8.64 -15.77
N VAL A 108 1.76 8.61 -14.56
CA VAL A 108 2.48 8.78 -13.30
C VAL A 108 2.68 7.45 -12.56
N GLY A 109 3.72 7.40 -11.72
CA GLY A 109 3.98 6.26 -10.84
C GLY A 109 2.93 6.11 -9.73
N TYR A 110 2.86 4.92 -9.13
CA TYR A 110 1.88 4.58 -8.09
C TYR A 110 1.89 5.57 -6.92
N ALA A 111 3.06 5.90 -6.37
CA ALA A 111 3.20 6.79 -5.23
C ALA A 111 2.72 8.24 -5.51
N ARG A 112 2.86 8.72 -6.75
CA ARG A 112 2.34 10.05 -7.14
C ARG A 112 0.83 10.00 -7.35
N ALA A 113 0.33 8.95 -8.00
CA ALA A 113 -1.11 8.74 -8.16
C ALA A 113 -1.85 8.56 -6.81
N ALA A 114 -1.23 7.89 -5.83
CA ALA A 114 -1.77 7.76 -4.48
C ALA A 114 -1.89 9.14 -3.82
N ARG A 115 -0.80 9.93 -3.80
CA ARG A 115 -0.81 11.30 -3.26
C ARG A 115 -1.87 12.20 -3.90
N LEU A 116 -2.05 12.13 -5.22
CA LEU A 116 -3.11 12.89 -5.92
C LEU A 116 -4.51 12.49 -5.45
N ILE A 117 -4.76 11.20 -5.22
CA ILE A 117 -6.03 10.69 -4.70
C ILE A 117 -6.25 11.15 -3.26
N ASP A 118 -5.21 11.11 -2.43
CA ASP A 118 -5.30 11.51 -1.02
C ASP A 118 -5.53 13.03 -0.90
N GLU A 119 -4.87 13.85 -1.73
CA GLU A 119 -5.14 15.29 -1.85
C GLU A 119 -6.59 15.58 -2.26
N MET A 120 -7.11 14.85 -3.26
CA MET A 120 -8.52 14.99 -3.67
C MET A 120 -9.49 14.59 -2.56
N GLU A 121 -9.18 13.59 -1.74
CA GLU A 121 -9.98 13.21 -0.57
C GLU A 121 -9.92 14.29 0.52
N LYS A 122 -8.73 14.78 0.87
CA LYS A 122 -8.53 15.85 1.87
C LYS A 122 -9.32 17.11 1.50
N ARG A 123 -9.39 17.45 0.21
CA ARG A 123 -10.15 18.59 -0.32
C ARG A 123 -11.66 18.33 -0.46
N GLY A 124 -12.13 17.13 -0.14
CA GLY A 124 -13.54 16.76 -0.24
C GLY A 124 -14.05 16.60 -1.68
N LEU A 125 -13.16 16.46 -2.66
CA LEU A 125 -13.51 16.28 -4.07
C LEU A 125 -13.97 14.85 -4.37
N ILE A 126 -13.49 13.89 -3.60
CA ILE A 126 -13.84 12.47 -3.71
C ILE A 126 -14.15 11.88 -2.33
N SER A 127 -14.91 10.78 -2.31
CA SER A 127 -15.25 10.08 -1.07
C SER A 127 -14.05 9.36 -0.45
N GLY A 128 -14.17 9.08 0.85
CA GLY A 128 -13.23 8.22 1.56
C GLY A 128 -13.17 6.78 1.06
N PHE A 129 -12.16 6.05 1.51
CA PHE A 129 -11.94 4.66 1.13
C PHE A 129 -12.94 3.74 1.84
N ASP A 130 -13.79 3.04 1.08
CA ASP A 130 -14.81 2.09 1.59
C ASP A 130 -14.44 0.62 1.28
N GLY A 131 -13.15 0.29 1.30
CA GLY A 131 -12.62 -1.09 1.26
C GLY A 131 -12.65 -1.78 -0.11
N SER A 132 -13.77 -1.76 -0.84
CA SER A 132 -13.96 -2.55 -2.06
C SER A 132 -14.54 -1.77 -3.25
N LYS A 133 -15.04 -0.56 -3.01
CA LYS A 133 -15.67 0.27 -4.03
C LYS A 133 -14.72 1.38 -4.49
N PRO A 134 -14.75 1.75 -5.79
CA PRO A 134 -14.06 2.94 -6.26
C PRO A 134 -14.64 4.18 -5.54
N ARG A 135 -13.78 5.17 -5.28
CA ARG A 135 -14.18 6.40 -4.57
C ARG A 135 -15.13 7.20 -5.46
N ASN A 136 -16.24 7.67 -4.89
CA ASN A 136 -17.21 8.48 -5.63
C ASN A 136 -16.71 9.91 -5.77
N VAL A 137 -17.06 10.56 -6.88
CA VAL A 137 -16.78 11.98 -7.10
C VAL A 137 -17.84 12.81 -6.41
N LEU A 138 -17.42 13.78 -5.61
CA LEU A 138 -18.29 14.65 -4.82
C LEU A 138 -18.39 16.07 -5.40
N ILE A 139 -17.47 16.45 -6.30
CA ILE A 139 -17.47 17.73 -7.00
C ILE A 139 -18.22 17.64 -8.34
N SER A 140 -19.00 18.67 -8.66
CA SER A 140 -19.63 18.81 -9.97
C SER A 140 -18.69 19.45 -10.99
N LYS A 141 -18.98 19.27 -12.28
CA LYS A 141 -18.17 19.87 -13.35
C LYS A 141 -18.16 21.40 -13.31
N GLU A 142 -19.29 22.01 -12.94
CA GLU A 142 -19.46 23.45 -12.83
C GLU A 142 -18.57 24.03 -11.70
N GLU A 143 -18.58 23.39 -10.52
CA GLU A 143 -17.74 23.79 -9.37
C GLU A 143 -16.24 23.64 -9.68
N PHE A 144 -15.85 22.64 -10.48
CA PHE A 144 -14.47 22.48 -10.91
C PHE A 144 -14.01 23.58 -11.87
N GLU A 145 -14.87 23.97 -12.82
CA GLU A 145 -14.55 25.03 -13.79
C GLU A 145 -14.35 26.38 -13.09
N GLU A 146 -15.17 26.73 -12.09
CA GLU A 146 -15.02 27.95 -11.29
C GLU A 146 -13.73 27.98 -10.44
N GLN A 147 -13.33 26.84 -9.86
CA GLN A 147 -12.19 26.78 -8.94
C GLN A 147 -10.83 26.59 -9.63
N TYR A 148 -10.79 25.95 -10.80
CA TYR A 148 -9.52 25.52 -11.43
C TYR A 148 -9.34 25.97 -12.90
N LYS A 149 -10.35 26.55 -13.57
CA LYS A 149 -10.22 27.06 -14.96
C LYS A 149 -10.37 28.57 -15.11
N GLU A 150 -10.87 29.30 -14.12
CA GLU A 150 -10.99 30.78 -14.16
C GLU A 150 -9.82 31.55 -13.47
N GLY A 151 -8.68 30.90 -13.24
CA GLY A 151 -7.44 31.50 -12.68
C GLY A 151 -6.35 31.73 -13.71
#